data_AF-A0A950N240-F1
#
_entry.id   AF-A0A950N240-F1
#
_cell.length_a   1.000
_cell.length_b   1.000
_cell.length_c   1.000
_cell.angle_alpha   90.00
_cell.angle_beta   90.00
_cell.angle_gamma   90.00
#
_symmetry.space_group_name_H-M   'P 1'
#
loop_
_entity.id
_entity.type
_entity.pdbx_description
1 polymer ?
#
loop_
_entity_poly.entity_id
_entity_poly.type
_entity_poly.pdbx_seq_one_letter_code
_entity_poly.pdbx_strand_id
1 'polypeptide(L)'
;MHRLGMAPSLDYLRQPANFDISESLIAYRAGDPYYRAILVGILNTLKLAASGCVIATALGLFLGLVRVAGNPLVSRLVEAYVELVRNTPLVLQLFFWIALTHALPPVRQAIQPLPGTFLSVRGVYVPWIAVEHGSLWPLAVLLAVIAVVVSIAHKRLGRALSAAEWLLIAFAAVGVSAAWVWGGGVSISLDTPTLKGFNIVGGLALTPEFAAMVAGLSVYYAANVSEIVRSGLQSVARGQWEAGRALGFSRGRILHLIVLPQAMRVITPLMTSTYLDLTKDTTLGVLIGFTEVTAIIKTSANNTGNAVETILVLLVVFLSISLPISAAINAYNRALARRGLVAT
;
A
#
# COMPACT_ATOMS: atom_id res chain seq x y z
N MET A 1 23.93 17.57 -27.47
CA MET A 1 24.30 16.20 -27.05
C MET A 1 25.54 15.70 -27.79
N HIS A 2 25.56 15.61 -29.13
CA HIS A 2 26.80 15.28 -29.86
C HIS A 2 27.99 16.24 -29.64
N ARG A 3 27.74 17.52 -29.32
CA ARG A 3 28.80 18.51 -29.00
C ARG A 3 29.39 18.38 -27.58
N LEU A 4 28.82 17.54 -26.71
CA LEU A 4 29.27 17.31 -25.33
C LEU A 4 29.87 15.90 -25.13
N GLY A 5 29.99 15.08 -26.18
CA GLY A 5 30.51 13.71 -26.10
C GLY A 5 29.62 12.70 -25.37
N MET A 6 28.44 13.12 -24.86
CA MET A 6 27.49 12.25 -24.17
C MET A 6 26.46 11.72 -25.18
N ALA A 7 26.70 10.50 -25.68
CA ALA A 7 25.68 9.73 -26.38
C ALA A 7 24.77 9.04 -25.35
N PRO A 8 23.45 8.96 -25.59
CA PRO A 8 22.57 8.25 -24.68
C PRO A 8 22.99 6.79 -24.56
N SER A 9 23.35 6.38 -23.35
CA SER A 9 23.82 5.02 -23.07
C SER A 9 23.21 4.48 -21.78
N LEU A 10 22.81 3.21 -21.81
CA LEU A 10 22.33 2.47 -20.64
C LEU A 10 23.46 1.71 -19.93
N ASP A 11 24.71 1.95 -20.34
CA ASP A 11 25.88 1.25 -19.80
C ASP A 11 26.10 1.55 -18.31
N TYR A 12 25.66 2.71 -17.85
CA TYR A 12 25.70 3.07 -16.43
C TYR A 12 24.94 2.07 -15.54
N LEU A 13 23.91 1.38 -16.07
CA LEU A 13 23.15 0.39 -15.31
C LEU A 13 24.00 -0.77 -14.80
N ARG A 14 25.09 -1.09 -15.49
CA ARG A 14 26.04 -2.17 -15.14
C ARG A 14 27.18 -1.69 -14.25
N GLN A 15 27.34 -0.38 -14.08
CA GLN A 15 28.39 0.18 -13.23
C GLN A 15 28.06 -0.06 -11.74
N PRO A 16 29.07 -0.20 -10.88
CA PRO A 16 28.87 -0.34 -9.44
C PRO A 16 28.28 0.94 -8.84
N ALA A 17 27.21 0.80 -8.06
CA ALA A 17 26.58 1.87 -7.31
C ALA A 17 27.18 1.94 -5.90
N ASN A 18 27.90 3.02 -5.61
CA ASN A 18 28.67 3.17 -4.36
C ASN A 18 27.88 3.92 -3.27
N PHE A 19 26.63 3.54 -3.03
CA PHE A 19 25.81 4.06 -1.94
C PHE A 19 25.01 2.91 -1.32
N ASP A 20 24.65 3.04 -0.04
CA ASP A 20 23.80 2.07 0.65
C ASP A 20 22.32 2.48 0.59
N ILE A 21 21.45 1.49 0.76
CA ILE A 21 19.99 1.67 0.81
C ILE A 21 19.53 1.15 2.18
N SER A 22 18.99 2.04 3.02
CA SER A 22 18.63 1.72 4.42
C SER A 22 17.49 0.70 4.55
N GLU A 23 16.58 0.65 3.58
CA GLU A 23 15.42 -0.24 3.56
C GLU A 23 15.48 -1.06 2.26
N SER A 24 15.51 -2.40 2.34
CA SER A 24 15.53 -3.22 1.13
C SER A 24 14.80 -4.54 1.32
N LEU A 25 13.89 -4.85 0.40
CA LEU A 25 13.20 -6.14 0.36
C LEU A 25 14.09 -7.28 -0.16
N ILE A 26 15.08 -6.94 -0.98
CA ILE A 26 16.09 -7.87 -1.48
C ILE A 26 17.47 -7.43 -0.98
N ALA A 27 18.38 -8.38 -0.82
CA ALA A 27 19.74 -8.07 -0.38
C ALA A 27 20.42 -7.13 -1.38
N TYR A 28 20.99 -6.04 -0.87
CA TYR A 28 21.73 -5.05 -1.63
C TYR A 28 22.90 -4.54 -0.79
N ARG A 29 24.02 -4.24 -1.44
CA ARG A 29 25.20 -3.65 -0.80
C ARG A 29 25.81 -2.59 -1.71
N ALA A 30 26.43 -1.57 -1.13
CA ALA A 30 27.29 -0.66 -1.89
C ALA A 30 28.32 -1.45 -2.72
N GLY A 31 28.43 -1.12 -4.01
CA GLY A 31 29.23 -1.83 -5.01
C GLY A 31 28.40 -2.72 -5.95
N ASP A 32 27.17 -3.08 -5.56
CA ASP A 32 26.23 -3.75 -6.47
C ASP A 32 25.87 -2.84 -7.66
N PRO A 33 25.51 -3.40 -8.82
CA PRO A 33 25.24 -2.61 -10.02
C PRO A 33 23.97 -1.76 -9.92
N TYR A 34 23.93 -0.62 -10.62
CA TYR A 34 22.79 0.32 -10.62
C TYR A 34 21.45 -0.32 -10.96
N TYR A 35 21.37 -1.31 -11.86
CA TYR A 35 20.11 -2.00 -12.15
C TYR A 35 19.53 -2.69 -10.90
N ARG A 36 20.38 -3.20 -10.01
CA ARG A 36 19.97 -3.85 -8.77
C ARG A 36 19.49 -2.81 -7.77
N ALA A 37 20.18 -1.68 -7.66
CA ALA A 37 19.73 -0.54 -6.87
C ALA A 37 18.33 -0.06 -7.34
N ILE A 38 18.14 0.13 -8.64
CA ILE A 38 16.85 0.52 -9.22
C ILE A 38 15.77 -0.52 -8.90
N LEU A 39 16.06 -1.81 -9.01
CA LEU A 39 15.13 -2.87 -8.63
C LEU A 39 14.72 -2.79 -7.14
N VAL A 40 15.68 -2.56 -6.23
CA VAL A 40 15.39 -2.32 -4.81
C VAL A 40 14.49 -1.11 -4.65
N GLY A 41 14.79 0.00 -5.34
CA GLY A 41 13.98 1.21 -5.33
C GLY A 41 12.54 0.97 -5.78
N ILE A 42 12.35 0.21 -6.87
CA ILE A 42 11.03 -0.18 -7.37
C ILE A 42 10.27 -0.98 -6.30
N LEU A 43 10.94 -1.96 -5.68
CA LEU A 43 10.32 -2.78 -4.64
C LEU A 43 9.95 -1.94 -3.40
N ASN A 44 10.77 -0.96 -3.02
CA ASN A 44 10.48 -0.03 -1.94
C ASN A 44 9.29 0.88 -2.28
N THR A 45 9.23 1.42 -3.50
CA THR A 45 8.09 2.18 -4.00
C THR A 45 6.81 1.35 -3.92
N LEU A 46 6.84 0.09 -4.39
CA LEU A 46 5.68 -0.80 -4.35
C LEU A 46 5.28 -1.18 -2.93
N LYS A 47 6.25 -1.48 -2.04
CA LYS A 47 6.01 -1.77 -0.62
C LYS A 47 5.33 -0.57 0.06
N LEU A 48 5.83 0.63 -0.17
CA LEU A 48 5.28 1.86 0.39
C LEU A 48 3.89 2.16 -0.17
N ALA A 49 3.71 2.08 -1.49
CA ALA A 49 2.42 2.31 -2.13
C ALA A 49 1.37 1.29 -1.67
N ALA A 50 1.71 0.01 -1.58
CA ALA A 50 0.80 -1.04 -1.13
C ALA A 50 0.38 -0.86 0.34
N SER A 51 1.35 -0.63 1.23
CA SER A 51 1.05 -0.39 2.65
C SER A 51 0.23 0.88 2.86
N GLY A 52 0.59 1.98 2.20
CA GLY A 52 -0.17 3.24 2.22
C GLY A 52 -1.60 3.06 1.70
N CYS A 53 -1.80 2.41 0.55
CA CYS A 53 -3.14 2.15 0.01
C CYS A 53 -4.00 1.32 0.96
N VAL A 54 -3.46 0.25 1.55
CA VAL A 54 -4.21 -0.62 2.47
C VAL A 54 -4.64 0.15 3.71
N ILE A 55 -3.71 0.87 4.36
CA ILE A 55 -3.99 1.60 5.59
C ILE A 55 -4.91 2.80 5.32
N ALA A 56 -4.63 3.60 4.28
CA ALA A 56 -5.46 4.72 3.89
C ALA A 56 -6.90 4.30 3.56
N THR A 57 -7.08 3.17 2.88
CA THR A 57 -8.41 2.65 2.55
C THR A 57 -9.15 2.20 3.79
N ALA A 58 -8.50 1.43 4.67
CA ALA A 58 -9.12 0.96 5.90
C ALA A 58 -9.53 2.13 6.81
N LEU A 59 -8.63 3.07 7.05
CA LEU A 59 -8.90 4.27 7.87
C LEU A 59 -9.93 5.18 7.21
N GLY A 60 -9.77 5.49 5.92
CA GLY A 60 -10.67 6.38 5.20
C GLY A 60 -12.09 5.81 5.07
N LEU A 61 -12.24 4.51 4.81
CA LEU A 61 -13.55 3.86 4.79
C LEU A 61 -14.20 3.90 6.17
N PHE A 62 -13.45 3.59 7.23
CA PHE A 62 -13.94 3.67 8.59
C PHE A 62 -14.42 5.09 8.93
N LEU A 63 -13.59 6.11 8.70
CA LEU A 63 -13.92 7.51 8.96
C LEU A 63 -15.12 7.99 8.12
N GLY A 64 -15.17 7.62 6.84
CA GLY A 64 -16.27 7.97 5.94
C GLY A 64 -17.61 7.36 6.38
N LEU A 65 -17.60 6.09 6.81
CA LEU A 65 -18.80 5.41 7.33
C LEU A 65 -19.25 6.01 8.67
N VAL A 66 -18.31 6.24 9.59
CA VAL A 66 -18.60 6.85 10.90
C VAL A 66 -19.17 8.25 10.74
N ARG A 67 -18.68 9.06 9.79
CA ARG A 67 -19.20 10.41 9.52
C ARG A 67 -20.66 10.39 9.06
N VAL A 68 -21.08 9.36 8.31
CA VAL A 68 -22.45 9.20 7.80
C VAL A 68 -23.37 8.52 8.81
N ALA A 69 -22.90 7.54 9.57
CA ALA A 69 -23.72 6.75 10.49
C ALA A 69 -23.76 7.30 11.93
N GLY A 70 -22.74 8.05 12.33
CA GLY A 70 -22.44 8.36 13.73
C GLY A 70 -23.17 9.56 14.33
N ASN A 71 -22.87 9.82 15.61
CA ASN A 71 -23.30 10.98 16.37
C ASN A 71 -22.75 12.28 15.73
N PRO A 72 -23.54 13.38 15.65
CA PRO A 72 -23.07 14.68 15.16
C PRO A 72 -21.72 15.15 15.72
N LEU A 73 -21.40 14.86 16.98
CA LEU A 73 -20.11 15.20 17.57
C LEU A 73 -18.94 14.49 16.88
N VAL A 74 -19.05 13.18 16.70
CA VAL A 74 -18.01 12.38 16.02
C VAL A 74 -17.90 12.80 14.55
N SER A 75 -19.03 13.06 13.89
CA SER A 75 -19.06 13.56 12.51
C SER A 75 -18.28 14.87 12.35
N ARG A 76 -18.46 15.82 13.29
CA ARG A 76 -17.72 17.10 13.32
C ARG A 76 -16.22 16.92 13.60
N LEU A 77 -15.84 15.98 14.47
CA LEU A 77 -14.42 15.70 14.73
C LEU A 77 -13.73 15.12 13.49
N VAL A 78 -14.39 14.19 12.79
CA VAL A 78 -13.87 13.63 11.53
C VAL A 78 -13.80 14.72 10.46
N GLU A 79 -14.80 15.60 10.37
CA GLU A 79 -14.79 16.74 9.45
C GLU A 79 -13.62 17.69 9.71
N ALA A 80 -13.38 18.08 10.97
CA ALA A 80 -12.24 18.91 11.34
C ALA A 80 -10.89 18.26 10.98
N TYR A 81 -10.75 16.95 11.22
CA TYR A 81 -9.57 16.18 10.79
C TYR A 81 -9.41 16.20 9.26
N VAL A 82 -10.48 15.90 8.51
CA VAL A 82 -10.44 15.84 7.04
C VAL A 82 -10.10 17.22 6.46
N GLU A 83 -10.71 18.28 7.01
CA GLU A 83 -10.47 19.66 6.60
C GLU A 83 -9.02 20.08 6.86
N LEU A 84 -8.50 19.84 8.07
CA LEU A 84 -7.12 20.15 8.42
C LEU A 84 -6.13 19.44 7.50
N VAL A 85 -6.32 18.13 7.29
CA VAL A 85 -5.39 17.31 6.50
C VAL A 85 -5.46 17.65 5.02
N ARG A 86 -6.65 17.92 4.46
CA ARG A 86 -6.77 18.25 3.03
C ARG A 86 -6.34 19.68 2.70
N ASN A 87 -6.37 20.58 3.68
CA ASN A 87 -5.93 21.97 3.53
C ASN A 87 -4.45 22.18 3.86
N THR A 88 -3.71 21.14 4.24
CA THR A 88 -2.26 21.22 4.51
C THR A 88 -1.47 20.50 3.41
N PRO A 89 -0.39 21.08 2.88
CA PRO A 89 0.43 20.43 1.86
C PRO A 89 0.97 19.09 2.34
N LEU A 90 0.88 18.04 1.52
CA LEU A 90 1.38 16.70 1.87
C LEU A 90 2.86 16.73 2.27
N VAL A 91 3.69 17.52 1.57
CA VAL A 91 5.12 17.68 1.89
C VAL A 91 5.32 18.17 3.33
N LEU A 92 4.52 19.14 3.79
CA LEU A 92 4.59 19.63 5.17
C LEU A 92 4.21 18.52 6.16
N GLN A 93 3.19 17.72 5.84
CA GLN A 93 2.81 16.59 6.67
C GLN A 93 3.93 15.56 6.73
N LEU A 94 4.59 15.24 5.61
CA LEU A 94 5.73 14.32 5.59
C LEU A 94 6.88 14.82 6.47
N PHE A 95 7.20 16.13 6.42
CA PHE A 95 8.17 16.74 7.33
C PHE A 95 7.75 16.67 8.79
N PHE A 96 6.46 16.84 9.08
CA PHE A 96 5.93 16.65 10.44
C PHE A 96 6.10 15.19 10.91
N TRP A 97 5.76 14.20 10.08
CA TRP A 97 5.84 12.79 10.44
C TRP A 97 7.29 12.33 10.65
N ILE A 98 8.23 12.74 9.80
CA ILE A 98 9.64 12.41 10.00
C ILE A 98 10.19 13.10 11.26
N ALA A 99 9.83 14.37 11.50
CA ALA A 99 10.22 15.06 12.73
C ALA A 99 9.66 14.36 13.98
N LEU A 100 8.43 13.84 13.91
CA LEU A 100 7.84 13.04 15.00
C LEU A 100 8.62 11.74 15.24
N THR A 101 9.03 11.03 14.19
CA THR A 101 9.85 9.81 14.36
C THR A 101 11.23 10.09 14.95
N HIS A 102 11.84 11.23 14.64
CA HIS A 102 13.10 11.66 15.25
C HIS A 102 12.96 12.23 16.66
N ALA A 103 11.75 12.66 17.04
CA ALA A 103 11.43 13.09 18.41
C ALA A 103 11.13 11.92 19.36
N LEU A 104 11.07 10.68 18.87
CA LEU A 104 10.94 9.48 19.70
C LEU A 104 12.16 9.33 20.63
N PRO A 105 12.06 8.55 21.72
CA PRO A 105 13.20 8.36 22.61
C PRO A 105 14.31 7.50 21.97
N PRO A 106 15.54 7.61 22.50
CA PRO A 106 16.64 6.73 22.10
C PRO A 106 16.33 5.27 22.43
N VAL A 107 17.00 4.34 21.75
CA VAL A 107 16.75 2.88 21.85
C VAL A 107 16.66 2.36 23.28
N ARG A 108 17.49 2.87 24.20
CA ARG A 108 17.51 2.45 25.62
C ARG A 108 16.23 2.80 26.38
N GLN A 109 15.50 3.81 25.92
CA GLN A 109 14.25 4.30 26.51
C GLN A 109 13.09 4.13 25.50
N ALA A 110 13.23 3.19 24.56
CA ALA A 110 12.22 2.95 23.53
C ALA A 110 10.85 2.69 24.15
N ILE A 111 9.82 3.34 23.60
CA ILE A 111 8.45 3.21 24.08
C ILE A 111 7.91 1.86 23.61
N GLN A 112 7.26 1.12 24.51
CA GLN A 112 6.58 -0.12 24.19
C GLN A 112 5.05 0.09 24.29
N PRO A 113 4.37 0.49 23.21
CA PRO A 113 2.93 0.70 23.24
C PRO A 113 2.16 -0.61 23.39
N LEU A 114 2.68 -1.70 22.81
CA LEU A 114 2.16 -3.06 22.91
C LEU A 114 3.30 -4.03 23.26
N PRO A 115 3.02 -5.18 23.91
CA PRO A 115 4.02 -6.20 24.17
C PRO A 115 4.74 -6.62 22.87
N GLY A 116 6.07 -6.54 22.87
CA GLY A 116 6.88 -6.88 21.70
C GLY A 116 6.86 -5.84 20.57
N THR A 117 6.37 -4.62 20.80
CA THR A 117 6.53 -3.51 19.85
C THR A 117 7.41 -2.42 20.46
N PHE A 118 8.29 -1.82 19.66
CA PHE A 118 9.18 -0.75 20.13
C PHE A 118 9.15 0.43 19.18
N LEU A 119 9.03 1.62 19.75
CA LEU A 119 9.15 2.90 19.06
C LEU A 119 10.40 3.61 19.53
N SER A 120 11.29 3.95 18.61
CA SER A 120 12.53 4.67 18.91
C SER A 120 12.94 5.57 17.75
N VAL A 121 13.92 6.44 17.97
CA VAL A 121 14.57 7.22 16.89
C VAL A 121 15.15 6.37 15.76
N ARG A 122 15.40 5.08 15.99
CA ARG A 122 15.91 4.14 14.97
C ARG A 122 14.81 3.50 14.13
N GLY A 123 13.55 3.75 14.46
CA GLY A 123 12.41 3.23 13.72
C GLY A 123 11.42 2.48 14.61
N VAL A 124 10.56 1.74 13.94
CA VAL A 124 9.45 1.00 14.54
C VAL A 124 9.74 -0.49 14.42
N TYR A 125 9.77 -1.19 15.54
CA TYR A 125 9.98 -2.63 15.59
C TYR A 125 8.69 -3.31 16.00
N VAL A 126 8.22 -4.27 15.22
CA VAL A 126 7.01 -5.04 15.51
C VAL A 126 7.29 -6.53 15.46
N PRO A 127 6.54 -7.37 16.21
CA PRO A 127 6.67 -8.81 16.11
C PRO A 127 6.44 -9.25 14.67
N TRP A 128 7.30 -10.13 14.18
CA TRP A 128 7.22 -10.62 12.82
C TRP A 128 7.25 -12.14 12.77
N ILE A 129 6.63 -12.67 11.73
CA ILE A 129 6.62 -14.09 11.46
C ILE A 129 7.94 -14.43 10.78
N ALA A 130 8.89 -14.98 11.54
CA ALA A 130 10.15 -15.46 11.01
C ALA A 130 10.02 -16.91 10.56
N VAL A 131 10.72 -17.22 9.47
CA VAL A 131 10.89 -18.59 8.99
C VAL A 131 12.31 -19.00 9.31
N GLU A 132 12.47 -19.85 10.33
CA GLU A 132 13.79 -20.30 10.79
C GLU A 132 14.38 -21.37 9.87
N HIS A 133 13.53 -22.27 9.39
CA HIS A 133 13.89 -23.32 8.43
C HIS A 133 12.79 -23.47 7.40
N GLY A 134 13.15 -23.72 6.14
CA GLY A 134 12.19 -23.91 5.05
C GLY A 134 12.00 -22.68 4.17
N SER A 135 11.15 -22.80 3.16
CA SER A 135 10.85 -21.69 2.25
C SER A 135 9.33 -21.53 2.06
N LEU A 136 8.90 -20.27 1.99
CA LEU A 136 7.51 -19.89 1.70
C LEU A 136 7.23 -19.80 0.19
N TRP A 137 8.23 -19.91 -0.69
CA TRP A 137 8.03 -19.87 -2.15
C TRP A 137 6.98 -20.89 -2.66
N PRO A 138 6.83 -22.10 -2.08
CA PRO A 138 5.80 -23.05 -2.50
C PRO A 138 4.37 -22.55 -2.23
N LEU A 139 4.16 -21.75 -1.17
CA LEU A 139 2.88 -21.10 -0.89
C LEU A 139 2.58 -20.00 -1.92
N ALA A 140 3.59 -19.24 -2.32
CA ALA A 140 3.46 -18.25 -3.39
C ALA A 140 3.10 -18.92 -4.74
N VAL A 141 3.73 -20.06 -5.04
CA VAL A 141 3.41 -20.87 -6.23
C VAL A 141 1.98 -21.42 -6.14
N LEU A 142 1.55 -21.91 -4.98
CA LEU A 142 0.18 -22.38 -4.76
C LEU A 142 -0.83 -21.27 -5.03
N LEU A 143 -0.60 -20.07 -4.48
CA LEU A 143 -1.47 -18.91 -4.72
C LEU A 143 -1.49 -18.50 -6.20
N ALA A 144 -0.34 -18.53 -6.88
CA ALA A 144 -0.25 -18.25 -8.31
C ALA A 144 -1.02 -19.30 -9.14
N VAL A 145 -0.90 -20.59 -8.81
CA VAL A 145 -1.64 -21.68 -9.45
C VAL A 145 -3.13 -21.51 -9.22
N ILE A 146 -3.56 -21.19 -8.00
CA ILE A 146 -4.98 -20.90 -7.70
C ILE A 146 -5.46 -19.71 -8.53
N ALA A 147 -4.70 -18.61 -8.59
CA ALA A 147 -5.07 -17.44 -9.37
C ALA A 147 -5.20 -17.76 -10.87
N VAL A 148 -4.31 -18.58 -11.42
CA VAL A 148 -4.35 -19.04 -12.82
C VAL A 148 -5.56 -19.95 -13.04
N VAL A 149 -5.80 -20.95 -12.18
CA VAL A 149 -6.94 -21.86 -12.26
C VAL A 149 -8.26 -21.09 -12.18
N VAL A 150 -8.38 -20.15 -11.24
CA VAL A 150 -9.54 -19.26 -11.12
C VAL A 150 -9.71 -18.41 -12.37
N SER A 151 -8.63 -17.85 -12.92
CA SER A 151 -8.69 -17.03 -14.15
C SER A 151 -9.10 -17.83 -15.38
N ILE A 152 -8.62 -19.08 -15.52
CA ILE A 152 -9.01 -19.99 -16.60
C ILE A 152 -10.46 -20.44 -16.41
N ALA A 153 -10.85 -20.80 -15.19
CA ALA A 153 -12.22 -21.18 -14.86
C ALA A 153 -13.19 -20.04 -15.17
N HIS A 154 -12.86 -18.81 -14.77
CA HIS A 154 -13.69 -17.64 -15.07
C HIS A 154 -13.85 -17.40 -16.58
N LYS A 155 -12.77 -17.57 -17.36
CA LYS A 155 -12.82 -17.44 -18.83
C LYS A 155 -13.60 -18.56 -19.50
N ARG A 156 -13.53 -19.80 -19.00
CA ARG A 156 -14.22 -20.97 -19.58
C ARG A 156 -15.69 -21.06 -19.17
N LEU A 157 -16.01 -20.78 -17.91
CA LEU A 157 -17.36 -20.88 -17.38
C LEU A 157 -18.21 -19.64 -17.68
N GLY A 158 -17.61 -18.50 -18.02
CA GLY A 158 -18.33 -17.26 -18.32
C GLY A 158 -19.14 -16.68 -17.14
N ARG A 159 -19.07 -17.31 -15.96
CA ARG A 159 -19.73 -16.90 -14.72
C ARG A 159 -18.72 -16.75 -13.58
N ALA A 160 -19.07 -15.95 -12.58
CA ALA A 160 -18.33 -15.92 -11.33
C ALA A 160 -18.44 -17.28 -10.61
N LEU A 161 -17.38 -17.63 -9.87
CA LEU A 161 -17.39 -18.79 -8.98
C LEU A 161 -18.41 -18.56 -7.86
N SER A 162 -19.21 -19.58 -7.58
CA SER A 162 -20.16 -19.66 -6.48
C SER A 162 -19.43 -19.68 -5.13
N ALA A 163 -20.15 -19.38 -4.05
CA ALA A 163 -19.59 -19.43 -2.71
C ALA A 163 -19.02 -20.81 -2.36
N ALA A 164 -19.66 -21.89 -2.81
CA ALA A 164 -19.18 -23.26 -2.60
C ALA A 164 -17.85 -23.54 -3.31
N GLU A 165 -17.70 -23.05 -4.55
CA GLU A 165 -16.44 -23.18 -5.31
C GLU A 165 -15.30 -22.38 -4.65
N TRP A 166 -15.60 -21.19 -4.12
CA TRP A 166 -14.63 -20.43 -3.33
C TRP A 166 -14.24 -21.11 -2.02
N LEU A 167 -15.20 -21.70 -1.32
CA LEU A 167 -14.95 -22.44 -0.09
C LEU A 167 -14.08 -23.67 -0.34
N LEU A 168 -14.30 -24.40 -1.44
CA LEU A 168 -13.46 -25.53 -1.83
C LEU A 168 -12.03 -25.11 -2.17
N ILE A 169 -11.85 -24.02 -2.91
CA ILE A 169 -10.52 -23.47 -3.22
C ILE A 169 -9.81 -23.04 -1.94
N ALA A 170 -10.50 -22.32 -1.06
CA ALA A 170 -9.95 -21.89 0.22
C ALA A 170 -9.56 -23.10 1.09
N PHE A 171 -10.43 -24.11 1.18
CA PHE A 171 -10.17 -25.33 1.93
C PHE A 171 -8.97 -26.10 1.39
N ALA A 172 -8.88 -26.28 0.06
CA ALA A 172 -7.73 -26.92 -0.58
C ALA A 172 -6.44 -26.11 -0.38
N ALA A 173 -6.49 -24.78 -0.50
CA ALA A 173 -5.35 -23.91 -0.28
C ALA A 173 -4.84 -24.00 1.16
N VAL A 174 -5.75 -23.95 2.14
CA VAL A 174 -5.43 -24.11 3.56
C VAL A 174 -4.89 -25.50 3.84
N GLY A 175 -5.49 -26.55 3.28
CA GLY A 175 -5.05 -27.93 3.46
C GLY A 175 -3.64 -28.19 2.92
N VAL A 176 -3.34 -27.71 1.71
CA VAL A 176 -1.99 -27.83 1.12
C VAL A 176 -0.97 -27.00 1.91
N SER A 177 -1.35 -25.80 2.35
CA SER A 177 -0.49 -24.95 3.17
C SER A 177 -0.19 -25.58 4.53
N ALA A 178 -1.21 -26.15 5.19
CA ALA A 178 -1.07 -26.83 6.47
C ALA A 178 -0.22 -28.11 6.33
N ALA A 179 -0.44 -28.91 5.29
CA ALA A 179 0.35 -30.09 5.00
C ALA A 179 1.83 -29.75 4.75
N TRP A 180 2.11 -28.64 4.07
CA TRP A 180 3.48 -28.16 3.83
C TRP A 180 4.18 -27.73 5.13
N VAL A 181 3.47 -27.01 5.99
CA VAL A 181 4.00 -26.55 7.29
C VAL A 181 4.20 -27.74 8.25
N TRP A 182 3.22 -28.65 8.34
CA TRP A 182 3.26 -29.79 9.27
C TRP A 182 4.17 -30.93 8.80
N GLY A 183 4.40 -31.06 7.49
CA GLY A 183 5.33 -32.04 6.92
C GLY A 183 6.81 -31.72 7.16
N GLY A 184 7.14 -30.71 7.98
CA GLY A 184 8.51 -30.29 8.26
C GLY A 184 9.14 -29.40 7.18
N GLY A 185 8.35 -28.92 6.21
CA GLY A 185 8.83 -28.08 5.12
C GLY A 185 9.13 -26.63 5.53
N VAL A 186 8.53 -26.15 6.63
CA VAL A 186 8.71 -24.79 7.18
C VAL A 186 8.53 -24.79 8.71
N SER A 187 9.49 -24.23 9.44
CA SER A 187 9.31 -23.83 10.85
C SER A 187 9.03 -22.34 10.92
N ILE A 188 7.89 -22.00 11.52
CA ILE A 188 7.43 -20.63 11.68
C ILE A 188 7.53 -20.28 13.16
N SER A 189 8.33 -19.26 13.49
CA SER A 189 8.41 -18.71 14.83
C SER A 189 7.95 -17.25 14.82
N LEU A 190 7.43 -16.80 15.96
CA LEU A 190 7.16 -15.38 16.17
C LEU A 190 8.44 -14.74 16.68
N ASP A 191 9.15 -14.06 15.78
CA ASP A 191 10.33 -13.28 16.14
C ASP A 191 9.86 -11.99 16.80
N THR A 192 10.05 -11.92 18.11
CA THR A 192 9.68 -10.78 18.93
C THR A 192 10.91 -9.90 19.11
N PRO A 193 10.83 -8.60 18.77
CA PRO A 193 11.95 -7.69 18.95
C PRO A 193 12.29 -7.61 20.44
N THR A 194 13.58 -7.64 20.77
CA THR A 194 14.08 -7.52 22.14
C THR A 194 15.21 -6.51 22.22
N LEU A 195 15.27 -5.77 23.32
CA LEU A 195 16.39 -4.87 23.61
C LEU A 195 17.61 -5.71 23.98
N LYS A 196 18.61 -5.74 23.10
CA LYS A 196 19.91 -6.39 23.35
C LYS A 196 21.01 -5.32 23.34
N GLY A 197 21.44 -4.92 24.54
CA GLY A 197 22.49 -3.91 24.73
C GLY A 197 22.05 -2.51 24.27
N PHE A 198 22.66 -2.01 23.20
CA PHE A 198 22.36 -0.69 22.61
C PHE A 198 21.46 -0.76 21.36
N ASN A 199 20.95 -1.94 21.02
CA ASN A 199 20.12 -2.12 19.82
C ASN A 199 18.86 -2.92 20.13
N ILE A 200 17.85 -2.78 19.27
CA ILE A 200 16.70 -3.68 19.21
C ILE A 200 17.01 -4.72 18.13
N VAL A 201 16.89 -5.99 18.48
CA VAL A 201 17.20 -7.12 17.59
C VAL A 201 15.98 -8.02 17.52
N GLY A 202 15.70 -8.52 16.31
CA GLY A 202 14.53 -9.33 16.01
C GLY A 202 13.34 -8.50 15.57
N GLY A 203 12.29 -9.20 15.15
CA GLY A 203 11.07 -8.63 14.60
C GLY A 203 11.27 -7.97 13.23
N LEU A 204 10.20 -7.35 12.74
CA LEU A 204 10.24 -6.49 11.57
C LEU A 204 10.66 -5.10 12.02
N ALA A 205 11.85 -4.68 11.58
CA ALA A 205 12.33 -3.32 11.76
C ALA A 205 11.90 -2.46 10.56
N LEU A 206 11.12 -1.42 10.82
CA LEU A 206 10.76 -0.39 9.85
C LEU A 206 11.63 0.83 10.10
N THR A 207 12.33 1.32 9.07
CA THR A 207 13.17 2.52 9.24
C THR A 207 12.30 3.75 9.58
N PRO A 208 12.87 4.79 10.23
CA PRO A 208 12.13 6.01 10.55
C PRO A 208 11.49 6.64 9.31
N GLU A 209 12.21 6.65 8.18
CA GLU A 209 11.76 7.24 6.92
C GLU A 209 10.60 6.44 6.34
N PHE A 210 10.66 5.10 6.36
CA PHE A 210 9.56 4.26 5.91
C PHE A 210 8.32 4.45 6.79
N ALA A 211 8.49 4.44 8.12
CA ALA A 211 7.39 4.64 9.07
C ALA A 211 6.74 6.02 8.90
N ALA A 212 7.54 7.08 8.73
CA ALA A 212 7.06 8.43 8.48
C ALA A 212 6.31 8.54 7.15
N MET A 213 6.83 7.94 6.07
CA MET A 213 6.14 7.90 4.77
C MET A 213 4.80 7.17 4.86
N VAL A 214 4.78 5.98 5.48
CA VAL A 214 3.55 5.19 5.65
C VAL A 214 2.53 5.98 6.47
N ALA A 215 2.93 6.57 7.59
CA ALA A 215 2.03 7.36 8.42
C ALA A 215 1.48 8.58 7.67
N GLY A 216 2.35 9.37 7.03
CA GLY A 216 1.96 10.59 6.34
C GLY A 216 1.08 10.35 5.13
N LEU A 217 1.46 9.41 4.25
CA LEU A 217 0.62 9.04 3.11
C LEU A 217 -0.72 8.44 3.59
N SER A 218 -0.69 7.57 4.60
CA SER A 218 -1.93 6.94 5.10
C SER A 218 -2.90 7.96 5.69
N VAL A 219 -2.40 8.90 6.49
CA VAL A 219 -3.22 9.94 7.13
C VAL A 219 -3.76 10.91 6.08
N TYR A 220 -2.95 11.32 5.11
CA TYR A 220 -3.39 12.20 4.04
C TYR A 220 -4.45 11.55 3.15
N TYR A 221 -4.18 10.34 2.67
CA TYR A 221 -5.10 9.65 1.78
C TYR A 221 -6.33 9.08 2.50
N ALA A 222 -6.26 8.77 3.80
CA ALA A 222 -7.45 8.41 4.57
C ALA A 222 -8.47 9.56 4.61
N ALA A 223 -8.02 10.81 4.72
CA ALA A 223 -8.92 11.97 4.65
C ALA A 223 -9.59 12.10 3.27
N ASN A 224 -8.83 11.91 2.19
CA ASN A 224 -9.37 11.93 0.83
C ASN A 224 -10.35 10.77 0.58
N VAL A 225 -10.01 9.54 0.99
CA VAL A 225 -10.89 8.37 0.90
C VAL A 225 -12.17 8.57 1.71
N SER A 226 -12.07 9.12 2.93
CA SER A 226 -13.24 9.44 3.76
C SER A 226 -14.19 10.39 3.04
N GLU A 227 -13.66 11.37 2.31
CA GLU A 227 -14.47 12.33 1.55
C GLU A 227 -15.09 11.69 0.30
N ILE A 228 -14.37 10.81 -0.38
CA ILE A 228 -14.88 10.02 -1.51
C ILE A 228 -16.06 9.15 -1.03
N VAL A 229 -15.89 8.44 0.07
CA VAL A 229 -16.94 7.58 0.65
C VAL A 229 -18.17 8.42 1.04
N ARG A 230 -17.96 9.55 1.72
CA ARG A 230 -19.06 10.46 2.08
C ARG A 230 -19.81 10.97 0.84
N SER A 231 -19.07 11.47 -0.14
CA SER A 231 -19.63 12.03 -1.38
C SER A 231 -20.38 10.97 -2.19
N GLY A 232 -19.84 9.75 -2.27
CA GLY A 232 -20.52 8.62 -2.91
C GLY A 232 -21.78 8.16 -2.19
N LEU A 233 -21.82 8.22 -0.85
CA LEU A 233 -23.05 7.94 -0.09
C LEU A 233 -24.10 9.03 -0.29
N GLN A 234 -23.69 10.29 -0.41
CA GLN A 234 -24.58 11.43 -0.63
C GLN A 234 -25.07 11.57 -2.07
N SER A 235 -24.39 10.97 -3.05
CA SER A 235 -24.85 10.97 -4.44
C SER A 235 -26.10 10.11 -4.67
N VAL A 236 -26.46 9.24 -3.70
CA VAL A 236 -27.68 8.44 -3.77
C VAL A 236 -28.89 9.30 -3.39
N ALA A 237 -29.89 9.34 -4.28
CA ALA A 237 -31.08 10.18 -4.10
C ALA A 237 -31.79 9.92 -2.76
N ARG A 238 -32.24 11.00 -2.11
CA ARG A 238 -32.95 10.93 -0.81
C ARG A 238 -34.19 10.02 -0.84
N GLY A 239 -34.89 9.95 -1.98
CA GLY A 239 -36.04 9.07 -2.15
C GLY A 239 -35.74 7.59 -1.92
N GLN A 240 -34.51 7.11 -2.19
CA GLN A 240 -34.09 5.73 -1.89
C GLN A 240 -34.04 5.47 -0.37
N TRP A 241 -33.60 6.47 0.40
CA TRP A 241 -33.60 6.41 1.86
C TRP A 241 -34.99 6.49 2.46
N GLU A 242 -35.89 7.27 1.85
CA GLU A 242 -37.29 7.41 2.29
C GLU A 242 -38.11 6.16 1.97
N ALA A 243 -37.95 5.59 0.77
CA ALA A 243 -38.60 4.34 0.37
C ALA A 243 -38.19 3.17 1.27
N GLY A 244 -36.88 3.03 1.58
CA GLY A 244 -36.42 2.01 2.51
C GLY A 244 -37.03 2.16 3.91
N ARG A 245 -37.19 3.40 4.40
CA ARG A 245 -37.85 3.68 5.68
C ARG A 245 -39.35 3.36 5.63
N ALA A 246 -40.03 3.67 4.52
CA ALA A 246 -41.44 3.36 4.32
C ALA A 246 -41.71 1.84 4.30
N LEU A 247 -40.74 1.04 3.82
CA LEU A 247 -40.77 -0.43 3.88
C LEU A 247 -40.36 -1.00 5.25
N GLY A 248 -40.14 -0.14 6.26
CA GLY A 248 -39.78 -0.57 7.62
C GLY A 248 -38.33 -1.02 7.79
N PHE A 249 -37.44 -0.75 6.83
CA PHE A 249 -36.02 -1.09 6.99
C PHE A 249 -35.32 -0.17 7.98
N SER A 250 -34.47 -0.76 8.83
CA SER A 250 -33.56 -0.02 9.69
C SER A 250 -32.50 0.72 8.87
N ARG A 251 -31.96 1.83 9.41
CA ARG A 251 -30.94 2.65 8.74
C ARG A 251 -29.74 1.83 8.24
N GLY A 252 -29.31 0.83 9.01
CA GLY A 252 -28.24 -0.09 8.61
C GLY A 252 -28.61 -0.99 7.43
N ARG A 253 -29.85 -1.51 7.39
CA ARG A 253 -30.36 -2.29 6.24
C ARG A 253 -30.47 -1.44 4.99
N ILE A 254 -30.97 -0.21 5.10
CA ILE A 254 -31.03 0.73 3.98
C ILE A 254 -29.62 1.02 3.46
N LEU A 255 -28.67 1.28 4.37
CA LEU A 255 -27.28 1.52 4.01
C LEU A 255 -26.69 0.33 3.25
N HIS A 256 -26.80 -0.90 3.77
CA HIS A 256 -26.17 -2.08 3.17
C HIS A 256 -26.88 -2.52 1.88
N LEU A 257 -28.21 -2.57 1.86
CA LEU A 257 -28.96 -3.20 0.76
C LEU A 257 -29.29 -2.25 -0.39
N ILE A 258 -29.40 -0.94 -0.12
CA ILE A 258 -29.90 0.04 -1.11
C ILE A 258 -28.81 1.05 -1.45
N VAL A 259 -28.28 1.74 -0.44
CA VAL A 259 -27.42 2.91 -0.65
C VAL A 259 -26.00 2.50 -1.04
N LEU A 260 -25.36 1.63 -0.27
CA LEU A 260 -23.97 1.24 -0.48
C LEU A 260 -23.75 0.63 -1.89
N PRO A 261 -24.61 -0.27 -2.41
CA PRO A 261 -24.46 -0.78 -3.78
C PRO A 261 -24.54 0.31 -4.86
N GLN A 262 -25.32 1.38 -4.63
CA GLN A 262 -25.41 2.53 -5.53
C GLN A 262 -24.23 3.50 -5.36
N ALA A 263 -23.80 3.75 -4.13
CA ALA A 263 -22.67 4.61 -3.80
C ALA A 263 -21.35 4.06 -4.33
N MET A 264 -21.17 2.73 -4.31
CA MET A 264 -19.97 2.07 -4.84
C MET A 264 -19.70 2.38 -6.32
N ARG A 265 -20.75 2.77 -7.08
CA ARG A 265 -20.63 3.18 -8.48
C ARG A 265 -19.85 4.48 -8.65
N VAL A 266 -19.93 5.36 -7.66
CA VAL A 266 -19.23 6.65 -7.62
C VAL A 266 -17.91 6.53 -6.87
N ILE A 267 -17.88 5.76 -5.78
CA ILE A 267 -16.68 5.59 -4.95
C ILE A 267 -15.55 4.91 -5.73
N THR A 268 -15.84 3.78 -6.39
CA THR A 268 -14.78 2.96 -7.01
C THR A 268 -13.94 3.68 -8.08
N PRO A 269 -14.52 4.43 -9.05
CA PRO A 269 -13.71 5.17 -10.01
C PRO A 269 -12.85 6.26 -9.34
N LEU A 270 -13.37 6.93 -8.30
CA LEU A 270 -12.59 7.94 -7.56
C LEU A 270 -11.41 7.32 -6.78
N MET A 271 -11.63 6.15 -6.17
CA MET A 271 -10.56 5.38 -5.50
C MET A 271 -9.43 4.99 -6.47
N THR A 272 -9.74 4.82 -7.76
CA THR A 272 -8.75 4.50 -8.79
C THR A 272 -7.70 5.61 -8.89
N SER A 273 -8.15 6.85 -9.02
CA SER A 273 -7.26 8.01 -9.06
C SER A 273 -6.50 8.15 -7.75
N THR A 274 -7.16 7.95 -6.61
CA THR A 274 -6.52 8.03 -5.28
C THR A 274 -5.34 7.06 -5.13
N TYR A 275 -5.46 5.82 -5.60
CA TYR A 275 -4.34 4.86 -5.54
C TYR A 275 -3.20 5.21 -6.50
N LEU A 276 -3.52 5.73 -7.69
CA LEU A 276 -2.49 6.21 -8.62
C LEU A 276 -1.75 7.43 -8.08
N ASP A 277 -2.47 8.35 -7.45
CA ASP A 277 -1.89 9.53 -6.82
C ASP A 277 -1.02 9.12 -5.64
N LEU A 278 -1.49 8.23 -4.75
CA LEU A 278 -0.68 7.74 -3.62
C LEU A 278 0.62 7.10 -4.11
N THR A 279 0.54 6.29 -5.16
CA THR A 279 1.71 5.67 -5.77
C THR A 279 2.70 6.71 -6.30
N LYS A 280 2.22 7.79 -6.94
CA LYS A 280 3.09 8.89 -7.40
C LYS A 280 3.63 9.73 -6.25
N ASP A 281 2.85 9.94 -5.19
CA ASP A 281 3.25 10.74 -4.04
C ASP A 281 4.29 10.03 -3.16
N THR A 282 4.51 8.72 -3.35
CA THR A 282 5.68 8.03 -2.79
C THR A 282 7.00 8.67 -3.21
N THR A 283 7.05 9.33 -4.37
CA THR A 283 8.25 10.05 -4.87
C THR A 283 8.66 11.20 -3.96
N LEU A 284 7.74 11.74 -3.15
CA LEU A 284 8.05 12.75 -2.14
C LEU A 284 8.95 12.21 -1.02
N GLY A 285 9.10 10.88 -0.91
CA GLY A 285 10.00 10.25 0.05
C GLY A 285 11.44 10.72 -0.05
N VAL A 286 11.89 11.13 -1.24
CA VAL A 286 13.21 11.72 -1.44
C VAL A 286 13.45 12.98 -0.58
N LEU A 287 12.39 13.70 -0.21
CA LEU A 287 12.48 14.93 0.61
C LEU A 287 12.79 14.63 2.08
N ILE A 288 12.42 13.45 2.57
CA ILE A 288 12.64 13.02 3.95
C ILE A 288 13.68 11.91 4.06
N GLY A 289 14.47 11.67 3.00
CA GLY A 289 15.55 10.69 2.98
C GLY A 289 15.12 9.24 2.73
N PHE A 290 13.85 8.98 2.43
CA PHE A 290 13.41 7.62 2.09
C PHE A 290 13.96 7.22 0.71
N THR A 291 14.67 6.09 0.67
CA THR A 291 15.33 5.61 -0.55
C THR A 291 14.39 4.73 -1.38
N GLU A 292 13.56 5.38 -2.21
CA GLU A 292 12.75 4.73 -3.24
C GLU A 292 13.32 4.99 -4.65
N VAL A 293 12.62 4.54 -5.70
CA VAL A 293 13.16 4.58 -7.07
C VAL A 293 13.57 5.99 -7.52
N THR A 294 12.83 7.03 -7.16
CA THR A 294 13.17 8.43 -7.53
C THR A 294 14.44 8.89 -6.83
N ALA A 295 14.61 8.57 -5.55
CA ALA A 295 15.85 8.85 -4.81
C ALA A 295 17.06 8.17 -5.46
N ILE A 296 16.91 6.90 -5.86
CA ILE A 296 17.97 6.13 -6.53
C ILE A 296 18.29 6.71 -7.91
N ILE A 297 17.26 7.05 -8.70
CA ILE A 297 17.43 7.68 -10.01
C ILE A 297 18.14 9.02 -9.88
N LYS A 298 17.74 9.89 -8.95
CA LYS A 298 18.40 11.18 -8.73
C LYS A 298 19.87 11.01 -8.34
N THR A 299 20.16 10.05 -7.47
CA THR A 299 21.54 9.72 -7.08
C THR A 299 22.35 9.20 -8.27
N SER A 300 21.74 8.32 -9.08
CA SER A 300 22.35 7.77 -10.30
C SER A 300 22.64 8.86 -11.34
N ALA A 301 21.72 9.80 -11.53
CA ALA A 301 21.87 10.94 -12.44
C ALA A 301 23.06 11.82 -12.02
N ASN A 302 23.16 12.13 -10.73
CA ASN A 302 24.22 12.96 -10.16
C ASN A 302 25.60 12.28 -10.23
N ASN A 303 25.66 10.98 -9.99
CA ASN A 303 26.93 10.23 -9.95
C ASN A 303 27.47 9.88 -11.34
N THR A 304 26.58 9.63 -12.31
CA THR A 304 26.97 9.14 -13.64
C THR A 304 26.99 10.23 -14.71
N GLY A 305 26.35 11.38 -14.45
CA GLY A 305 26.17 12.45 -15.43
C GLY A 305 25.09 12.15 -16.51
N ASN A 306 24.50 10.96 -16.51
CA ASN A 306 23.49 10.51 -17.49
C ASN A 306 22.07 10.94 -17.06
N ALA A 307 21.85 12.25 -16.94
CA ALA A 307 20.60 12.79 -16.40
C ALA A 307 19.37 12.45 -17.26
N VAL A 308 19.51 12.41 -18.59
CA VAL A 308 18.37 12.17 -19.49
C VAL A 308 17.96 10.70 -19.46
N GLU A 309 18.92 9.79 -19.47
CA GLU A 309 18.72 8.34 -19.47
C GLU A 309 18.12 7.87 -18.14
N THR A 310 18.61 8.40 -17.03
CA THR A 310 18.09 8.11 -15.69
C THR A 310 16.64 8.60 -15.52
N ILE A 311 16.30 9.80 -16.02
CA ILE A 311 14.92 10.29 -16.02
C ILE A 311 14.02 9.45 -16.95
N LEU A 312 14.51 9.03 -18.12
CA LEU A 312 13.75 8.13 -19.01
C LEU A 312 13.45 6.79 -18.32
N VAL A 313 14.43 6.21 -17.62
CA VAL A 313 14.21 5.00 -16.82
C VAL A 313 13.13 5.23 -15.76
N LEU A 314 13.17 6.37 -15.05
CA LEU A 314 12.13 6.72 -14.06
C LEU A 314 10.73 6.79 -14.68
N LEU A 315 10.59 7.44 -15.84
CA LEU A 315 9.32 7.54 -16.56
C LEU A 315 8.79 6.16 -16.96
N VAL A 316 9.64 5.31 -17.51
CA VAL A 316 9.28 3.93 -17.88
C VAL A 316 8.86 3.14 -16.64
N VAL A 317 9.59 3.27 -15.53
CA VAL A 317 9.26 2.61 -14.26
C VAL A 317 7.88 3.05 -13.77
N PHE A 318 7.63 4.35 -13.62
CA PHE A 318 6.34 4.84 -13.12
C PHE A 318 5.17 4.51 -14.06
N LEU A 319 5.40 4.52 -15.38
CA LEU A 319 4.42 4.06 -16.35
C LEU A 319 4.13 2.56 -16.18
N SER A 320 5.18 1.75 -16.02
CA SER A 320 5.06 0.29 -15.82
C SER A 320 4.38 -0.08 -14.51
N ILE A 321 4.44 0.77 -13.48
CA ILE A 321 3.71 0.59 -12.23
C ILE A 321 2.26 1.07 -12.38
N SER A 322 2.05 2.24 -12.99
CA SER A 322 0.73 2.88 -13.08
C SER A 322 -0.24 2.15 -14.02
N LEU A 323 0.25 1.61 -15.15
CA LEU A 323 -0.60 0.93 -16.13
C LEU A 323 -1.25 -0.34 -15.57
N PRO A 324 -0.53 -1.27 -14.92
CA PRO A 324 -1.14 -2.43 -14.25
C PRO A 324 -2.13 -2.05 -13.16
N ILE A 325 -1.81 -1.05 -12.32
CA ILE A 325 -2.70 -0.57 -11.26
C ILE A 325 -4.02 -0.06 -11.89
N SER A 326 -3.92 0.82 -12.88
CA SER A 326 -5.07 1.34 -13.61
C SER A 326 -5.87 0.22 -14.30
N ALA A 327 -5.20 -0.72 -14.97
CA ALA A 327 -5.85 -1.83 -15.65
C ALA A 327 -6.59 -2.77 -14.69
N ALA A 328 -5.98 -3.09 -13.53
CA ALA A 328 -6.57 -3.95 -12.51
C ALA A 328 -7.85 -3.31 -11.93
N ILE A 329 -7.79 -2.02 -11.60
CA ILE A 329 -8.95 -1.31 -11.02
C ILE A 329 -10.03 -1.07 -12.08
N ASN A 330 -9.66 -0.79 -13.34
CA ASN A 330 -10.62 -0.69 -14.44
C ASN A 330 -11.29 -2.03 -14.75
N ALA A 331 -10.58 -3.15 -14.61
CA ALA A 331 -11.19 -4.47 -14.69
C ALA A 331 -12.21 -4.68 -13.56
N TYR A 332 -11.89 -4.27 -12.34
CA TYR A 332 -12.81 -4.29 -11.20
C TYR A 332 -14.04 -3.39 -11.42
N ASN A 333 -13.85 -2.16 -11.91
CA ASN A 333 -14.93 -1.24 -12.28
C ASN A 333 -15.90 -1.87 -13.30
N ARG A 334 -15.38 -2.50 -14.35
CA ARG A 334 -16.20 -3.19 -15.36
C ARG A 334 -16.93 -4.42 -14.80
N ALA A 335 -16.33 -5.14 -13.86
CA ALA A 335 -16.97 -6.29 -13.22
C ALA A 335 -18.17 -5.86 -12.35
N LEU A 336 -18.02 -4.73 -11.63
CA LEU A 336 -19.14 -4.11 -10.92
C LEU A 336 -20.23 -3.65 -11.90
N ALA A 337 -19.86 -3.00 -13.01
CA ALA A 337 -20.80 -2.53 -14.02
C ALA A 337 -21.75 -3.60 -14.58
N ARG A 338 -21.21 -4.77 -14.90
CA ARG A 338 -21.98 -5.88 -15.51
C ARG A 338 -23.05 -6.49 -14.61
N ARG A 339 -23.01 -6.27 -13.29
CA ARG A 339 -24.03 -6.78 -12.35
C ARG A 339 -25.33 -5.94 -12.34
N GLY A 340 -25.60 -5.17 -13.39
CA GLY A 340 -26.67 -4.15 -13.40
C GLY A 340 -26.36 -2.96 -12.46
N LEU A 341 -25.10 -2.85 -12.03
CA LEU A 341 -24.63 -1.88 -11.06
C LEU A 341 -23.89 -0.69 -11.70
N VAL A 342 -23.86 -0.49 -13.03
CA VAL A 342 -23.40 0.77 -13.64
C VAL A 342 -24.23 1.01 -14.90
N ALA A 343 -24.77 2.22 -15.06
CA ALA A 343 -25.34 2.65 -16.33
C ALA A 343 -24.19 3.17 -17.20
N THR A 344 -24.15 2.72 -18.45
CA THR A 344 -23.24 3.14 -19.53
C THR A 344 -23.26 4.64 -19.74
#